data_AF-A0A4Q7ZCC7-F1
#
_entry.id   AF-A0A4Q7ZCC7-F1
#
_cell.length_a   1.000
_cell.length_b   1.000
_cell.length_c   1.000
_cell.angle_alpha   90.00
_cell.angle_beta   90.00
_cell.angle_gamma   90.00
#
_symmetry.space_group_name_H-M   'P 1'
#
loop_
_entity.id
_entity.type
_entity.pdbx_description
1 polymer ?
#
loop_
_entity_poly.entity_id
_entity_poly.type
_entity_poly.pdbx_seq_one_letter_code
_entity_poly.pdbx_strand_id
1 'polypeptide(L)'
;MPRPEFPIDVDRQLVWMTCGSDAGYQILLSPANSQASWLDILESAFPGLEIGQAGIVKAAAVFHEGSPALALAFFDPERCDASSRPVKHFLLFLGASDEMLGKGPQLVVPALLSQLEPAYQVLWEATRYSREADIAKYARKKMAGQSVHLDLSAKVAKPPKVKEKKVVTNPSFTGEPELADDGEALGFPRWAMWLIAAVMTLLAVGVFILQA
;
A
#
# COMPACT_ATOMS: atom_id res chain seq x y z
N MET A 1 -27.33 -12.48 -1.30
CA MET A 1 -25.87 -12.38 -1.05
C MET A 1 -25.40 -11.09 -1.70
N PRO A 2 -24.65 -10.21 -1.02
CA PRO A 2 -24.07 -9.04 -1.68
C PRO A 2 -23.17 -9.52 -2.83
N ARG A 3 -23.28 -8.87 -3.99
CA ARG A 3 -22.54 -9.23 -5.19
C ARG A 3 -21.08 -8.78 -4.99
N PRO A 4 -20.07 -9.63 -5.24
CA PRO A 4 -18.68 -9.17 -5.21
C PRO A 4 -18.50 -8.04 -6.23
N GLU A 5 -17.91 -6.93 -5.80
CA GLU A 5 -17.96 -5.67 -6.56
C GLU A 5 -16.98 -5.63 -7.73
N PHE A 6 -15.82 -6.29 -7.61
CA PHE A 6 -14.78 -6.28 -8.64
C PHE A 6 -14.15 -7.68 -8.81
N PRO A 7 -14.51 -8.42 -9.87
CA PRO A 7 -13.81 -9.66 -10.23
C PRO A 7 -12.49 -9.32 -10.92
N ILE A 8 -11.40 -9.92 -10.44
CA ILE A 8 -10.03 -9.76 -10.96
C ILE A 8 -9.57 -11.10 -11.52
N ASP A 9 -9.25 -11.14 -12.80
CA ASP A 9 -8.60 -12.30 -13.43
C ASP A 9 -7.14 -12.39 -12.92
N VAL A 10 -6.82 -13.46 -12.19
CA VAL A 10 -5.48 -13.63 -11.59
C VAL A 10 -4.39 -13.70 -12.65
N ASP A 11 -4.66 -14.34 -13.79
CA ASP A 11 -3.65 -14.61 -14.81
C ASP A 11 -3.30 -13.37 -15.63
N ARG A 12 -4.13 -12.32 -15.55
CA ARG A 12 -4.02 -11.12 -16.41
C ARG A 12 -3.97 -9.81 -15.65
N GLN A 13 -4.59 -9.74 -14.47
CA GLN A 13 -4.83 -8.48 -13.79
C GLN A 13 -4.19 -8.41 -12.40
N LEU A 14 -3.59 -9.49 -11.91
CA LEU A 14 -3.04 -9.52 -10.56
C LEU A 14 -1.52 -9.67 -10.56
N VAL A 15 -0.85 -8.72 -9.91
CA VAL A 15 0.53 -8.89 -9.46
C VAL A 15 0.53 -8.95 -7.94
N TRP A 16 1.26 -9.89 -7.36
CA TRP A 16 1.36 -10.04 -5.92
C TRP A 16 2.79 -10.34 -5.51
N MET A 17 3.33 -9.48 -4.64
CA MET A 17 4.60 -9.65 -3.96
C MET A 17 4.36 -9.88 -2.47
N THR A 18 5.01 -10.90 -1.92
CA THR A 18 4.96 -11.23 -0.49
C THR A 18 6.14 -12.12 -0.12
N CYS A 19 6.32 -12.38 1.18
CA CYS A 19 7.30 -13.34 1.69
C CYS A 19 6.62 -14.55 2.34
N GLY A 20 7.39 -15.63 2.49
CA GLY A 20 7.01 -16.82 3.25
C GLY A 20 7.52 -16.75 4.68
N SER A 21 7.48 -17.89 5.36
CA SER A 21 8.11 -18.06 6.67
C SER A 21 9.64 -17.97 6.54
N ASP A 22 10.23 -18.82 5.72
CA ASP A 22 11.67 -18.94 5.46
C ASP A 22 12.11 -18.44 4.07
N ALA A 23 11.15 -18.11 3.20
CA ALA A 23 11.40 -17.55 1.87
C ALA A 23 11.25 -16.02 1.88
N GLY A 24 12.18 -15.32 1.22
CA GLY A 24 12.20 -13.86 1.12
C GLY A 24 11.03 -13.27 0.32
N TYR A 25 11.03 -11.94 0.18
CA TYR A 25 10.04 -11.25 -0.65
C TYR A 25 10.29 -11.55 -2.13
N GLN A 26 9.25 -11.98 -2.82
CA GLN A 26 9.29 -12.30 -4.24
C GLN A 26 7.93 -12.08 -4.91
N ILE A 27 7.95 -11.90 -6.23
CA ILE A 27 6.73 -11.85 -7.04
C ILE A 27 6.16 -13.27 -7.16
N LEU A 28 5.03 -13.50 -6.51
CA LEU A 28 4.37 -14.80 -6.46
C LEU A 28 3.40 -14.97 -7.64
N LEU A 29 2.61 -13.94 -7.93
CA LEU A 29 1.67 -13.88 -9.05
C LEU A 29 1.99 -12.68 -9.92
N SER A 30 1.91 -12.85 -11.23
CA SER A 30 1.98 -11.75 -12.21
C SER A 30 1.46 -12.26 -13.56
N PRO A 31 0.99 -11.36 -14.45
CA PRO A 31 0.56 -11.76 -15.79
C PRO A 31 1.63 -12.49 -16.58
N ALA A 32 1.21 -13.51 -17.33
CA ALA A 32 2.11 -14.24 -18.21
C ALA A 32 2.65 -13.31 -19.32
N ASN A 33 3.93 -13.48 -19.67
CA ASN A 33 4.63 -12.73 -20.73
C ASN A 33 4.83 -11.23 -20.49
N SER A 34 4.55 -10.71 -19.31
CA SER A 34 4.93 -9.34 -18.98
C SER A 34 6.45 -9.21 -18.89
N GLN A 35 7.00 -8.15 -19.50
CA GLN A 35 8.40 -7.75 -19.35
C GLN A 35 8.57 -6.65 -18.27
N ALA A 36 7.50 -6.34 -17.53
CA ALA A 36 7.53 -5.30 -16.53
C ALA A 36 8.44 -5.66 -15.35
N SER A 37 9.18 -4.66 -14.86
CA SER A 37 9.89 -4.75 -13.58
C SER A 37 8.90 -4.50 -12.45
N TRP A 38 8.17 -5.54 -12.06
CA TRP A 38 7.11 -5.44 -11.04
C TRP A 38 7.61 -4.92 -9.70
N LEU A 39 8.86 -5.24 -9.35
CA LEU A 39 9.48 -4.76 -8.11
C LEU A 39 9.60 -3.23 -8.12
N ASP A 40 10.13 -2.64 -9.19
CA ASP A 40 10.28 -1.18 -9.31
C ASP A 40 8.92 -0.46 -9.27
N ILE A 41 7.89 -1.05 -9.89
CA ILE A 41 6.53 -0.50 -9.87
C ILE A 41 5.95 -0.51 -8.45
N LEU A 42 6.12 -1.61 -7.71
CA LEU A 42 5.63 -1.72 -6.34
C LEU A 42 6.41 -0.84 -5.37
N GLU A 43 7.73 -0.72 -5.54
CA GLU A 43 8.58 0.17 -4.74
C GLU A 43 8.25 1.64 -4.98
N SER A 44 8.04 2.04 -6.23
CA SER A 44 7.63 3.42 -6.57
C SER A 44 6.21 3.75 -6.11
N ALA A 45 5.31 2.78 -6.04
CA ALA A 45 3.98 2.97 -5.47
C ALA A 45 4.00 3.18 -3.95
N PHE A 46 5.02 2.64 -3.27
CA PHE A 46 5.13 2.64 -1.81
C PHE A 46 6.53 3.02 -1.32
N PRO A 47 7.02 4.23 -1.63
CA PRO A 47 8.38 4.63 -1.29
C PRO A 47 8.55 4.68 0.23
N GLY A 48 9.58 4.01 0.74
CA GLY A 48 9.94 4.05 2.17
C GLY A 48 8.83 3.60 3.10
N LEU A 49 8.02 2.61 2.69
CA LEU A 49 6.85 2.17 3.44
C LEU A 49 7.20 1.65 4.85
N GLU A 50 7.21 2.55 5.83
CA GLU A 50 7.06 2.21 7.24
C GLU A 50 5.62 1.75 7.45
N ILE A 51 5.46 0.43 7.54
CA ILE A 51 4.16 -0.18 7.75
C ILE A 51 3.96 -0.27 9.27
N GLY A 52 2.97 0.43 9.78
CA GLY A 52 2.85 0.67 11.22
C GLY A 52 1.45 1.13 11.62
N GLN A 53 0.49 0.21 11.53
CA GLN A 53 -0.67 0.01 12.42
C GLN A 53 -1.44 -1.18 11.81
N ALA A 54 -1.65 -2.23 12.59
CA ALA A 54 -2.39 -3.41 12.15
C ALA A 54 -3.77 -2.97 11.59
N GLY A 55 -4.09 -3.42 10.37
CA GLY A 55 -5.39 -3.18 9.73
C GLY A 55 -5.51 -1.97 8.80
N ILE A 56 -4.44 -1.20 8.54
CA ILE A 56 -4.48 -0.12 7.54
C ILE A 56 -3.98 -0.61 6.19
N VAL A 57 -4.88 -0.67 5.20
CA VAL A 57 -4.54 -0.86 3.78
C VAL A 57 -4.08 0.49 3.22
N LYS A 58 -2.81 0.58 2.82
CA LYS A 58 -2.33 1.70 1.99
C LYS A 58 -2.73 1.40 0.55
N ALA A 59 -3.34 2.38 -0.10
CA ALA A 59 -3.77 2.27 -1.49
C ALA A 59 -3.19 3.44 -2.29
N ALA A 60 -2.71 3.16 -3.49
CA ALA A 60 -2.21 4.16 -4.42
C ALA A 60 -2.72 3.85 -5.83
N ALA A 61 -3.09 4.89 -6.56
CA ALA A 61 -3.35 4.79 -8.00
C ALA A 61 -2.01 4.89 -8.74
N VAL A 62 -1.74 3.93 -9.61
CA VAL A 62 -0.52 3.86 -10.43
C VAL A 62 -0.94 3.76 -11.89
N PHE A 63 -0.05 4.15 -12.80
CA PHE A 63 -0.28 3.98 -14.23
C PHE A 63 0.72 2.96 -14.78
N HIS A 64 0.22 1.94 -15.48
CA HIS A 64 1.04 0.89 -16.07
C HIS A 64 0.59 0.61 -17.50
N GLU A 65 1.53 0.66 -18.46
CA GLU A 65 1.28 0.38 -19.89
C GLU A 65 0.07 1.13 -20.48
N GLY A 66 -0.13 2.38 -20.07
CA GLY A 66 -1.24 3.21 -20.56
C GLY A 66 -2.59 2.96 -19.89
N SER A 67 -2.64 2.13 -18.83
CA SER A 67 -3.85 1.79 -18.10
C SER A 67 -3.70 2.08 -16.59
N PRO A 68 -4.74 2.58 -15.90
CA PRO A 68 -4.73 2.72 -14.46
C PRO A 68 -4.64 1.35 -13.76
N ALA A 69 -3.94 1.35 -12.63
CA ALA A 69 -3.79 0.20 -11.74
C ALA A 69 -3.95 0.64 -10.28
N LEU A 70 -4.53 -0.24 -9.46
CA LEU A 70 -4.63 -0.04 -8.02
C LEU A 70 -3.50 -0.81 -7.34
N ALA A 71 -2.57 -0.08 -6.71
CA ALA A 71 -1.58 -0.67 -5.83
C ALA A 71 -2.11 -0.71 -4.39
N LEU A 72 -2.00 -1.85 -3.72
CA LEU A 72 -2.33 -2.02 -2.30
C LEU A 72 -1.14 -2.56 -1.51
N ALA A 73 -0.97 -2.08 -0.29
CA ALA A 73 -0.02 -2.62 0.67
C ALA A 73 -0.68 -2.77 2.05
N PHE A 74 -0.52 -3.95 2.66
CA PHE A 74 -1.06 -4.24 3.99
C PHE A 74 -0.27 -5.35 4.69
N PHE A 75 -0.55 -5.54 5.98
CA PHE A 75 -0.02 -6.64 6.78
C PHE A 75 -0.96 -7.83 6.82
N ASP A 76 -0.39 -9.04 6.85
CA ASP A 76 -1.09 -10.23 7.31
C ASP A 76 -1.35 -10.11 8.83
N PRO A 77 -2.61 -10.16 9.29
CA PRO A 77 -2.93 -10.11 10.71
C PRO A 77 -2.61 -11.42 11.46
N GLU A 78 -2.42 -12.53 10.74
CA GLU A 78 -2.31 -13.88 11.31
C GLU A 78 -0.90 -14.47 11.16
N ARG A 79 -0.10 -13.99 10.21
CA ARG A 79 1.19 -14.61 9.86
C ARG A 79 2.38 -13.69 10.09
N CYS A 80 3.47 -14.29 10.57
CA CYS A 80 4.77 -13.65 10.75
C CYS A 80 5.88 -14.38 9.97
N ASP A 81 6.86 -13.63 9.49
CA ASP A 81 8.08 -14.17 8.88
C ASP A 81 9.00 -14.84 9.92
N ALA A 82 10.11 -15.46 9.48
CA ALA A 82 11.10 -16.10 10.37
C ALA A 82 11.70 -15.14 11.41
N SER A 83 11.63 -13.82 11.20
CA SER A 83 12.07 -12.80 12.16
C SER A 83 10.96 -12.36 13.11
N SER A 84 9.84 -13.09 13.17
CA SER A 84 8.65 -12.76 13.97
C SER A 84 8.03 -11.41 13.63
N ARG A 85 8.18 -10.94 12.39
CA ARG A 85 7.57 -9.69 11.91
C ARG A 85 6.31 -10.02 11.11
N PRO A 86 5.23 -9.24 11.23
CA PRO A 86 4.04 -9.43 10.40
C PRO A 86 4.40 -9.41 8.91
N VAL A 87 3.88 -10.38 8.16
CA VAL A 87 4.14 -10.48 6.72
C VAL A 87 3.51 -9.29 6.00
N LYS A 88 4.23 -8.71 5.04
CA LYS A 88 3.73 -7.61 4.21
C LYS A 88 3.27 -8.18 2.87
N HIS A 89 2.14 -7.70 2.39
CA HIS A 89 1.66 -7.99 1.06
C HIS A 89 1.63 -6.72 0.23
N PHE A 90 2.08 -6.82 -1.01
CA PHE A 90 1.98 -5.76 -2.00
C PHE A 90 1.26 -6.33 -3.21
N LEU A 91 0.11 -5.75 -3.55
CA LEU A 91 -0.69 -6.16 -4.70
C LEU A 91 -0.79 -5.02 -5.69
N LEU A 92 -0.84 -5.37 -6.97
CA LEU A 92 -1.17 -4.46 -8.05
C LEU A 92 -2.30 -5.08 -8.87
N PHE A 93 -3.41 -4.37 -8.96
CA PHE A 93 -4.54 -4.73 -9.79
C PHE A 93 -4.53 -3.91 -11.06
N LEU A 94 -4.28 -4.57 -12.20
CA LEU A 94 -4.15 -3.92 -13.50
C LEU A 94 -5.53 -3.69 -14.14
N GLY A 95 -5.65 -2.58 -14.89
CA GLY A 95 -6.92 -2.21 -15.53
C GLY A 95 -8.00 -1.85 -14.50
N ALA A 96 -7.60 -1.19 -13.41
CA ALA A 96 -8.52 -0.77 -12.37
C ALA A 96 -9.46 0.33 -12.88
N SER A 97 -10.76 0.18 -12.65
CA SER A 97 -11.72 1.25 -12.94
C SER A 97 -11.58 2.41 -11.96
N ASP A 98 -12.05 3.60 -12.34
CA ASP A 98 -12.07 4.78 -11.46
C ASP A 98 -12.79 4.49 -10.14
N GLU A 99 -13.85 3.68 -10.18
CA GLU A 99 -14.59 3.24 -9.01
C GLU A 99 -13.70 2.42 -8.05
N MET A 100 -12.93 1.49 -8.61
CA MET A 100 -12.03 0.62 -7.86
C MET A 100 -10.88 1.41 -7.21
N LEU A 101 -10.34 2.41 -7.91
CA LEU A 101 -9.26 3.27 -7.39
C LEU A 101 -9.65 4.00 -6.10
N GLY A 102 -10.88 4.50 -6.01
CA GLY A 102 -11.39 5.20 -4.82
C GLY A 102 -11.69 4.30 -3.61
N LYS A 103 -11.70 2.98 -3.81
CA LYS A 103 -12.20 2.00 -2.85
C LYS A 103 -11.11 1.19 -2.15
N GLY A 104 -9.84 1.34 -2.53
CA GLY A 104 -8.71 0.60 -1.95
C GLY A 104 -8.66 0.52 -0.41
N PRO A 105 -8.83 1.63 0.34
CA PRO A 105 -8.82 1.62 1.81
C PRO A 105 -10.01 0.87 2.46
N GLN A 106 -11.04 0.53 1.70
CA GLN A 106 -12.22 -0.21 2.16
C GLN A 106 -12.08 -1.72 1.99
N LEU A 107 -10.96 -2.20 1.44
CA LEU A 107 -10.76 -3.62 1.17
C LEU A 107 -10.83 -4.47 2.44
N VAL A 108 -11.60 -5.56 2.37
CA VAL A 108 -11.65 -6.60 3.40
C VAL A 108 -10.46 -7.55 3.22
N VAL A 109 -9.34 -7.23 3.87
CA VAL A 109 -8.08 -7.99 3.76
C VAL A 109 -8.23 -9.50 4.04
N PRO A 110 -8.92 -9.95 5.10
CA PRO A 110 -9.05 -11.39 5.36
C PRO A 110 -9.76 -12.15 4.23
N ALA A 111 -10.77 -11.55 3.62
CA ALA A 111 -11.49 -12.14 2.49
C ALA A 111 -10.58 -12.26 1.26
N LEU A 112 -9.75 -11.25 0.98
CA LEU A 112 -8.76 -11.29 -0.10
C LEU A 112 -7.71 -12.38 0.15
N LEU A 113 -7.12 -12.43 1.35
CA LEU A 113 -6.11 -13.42 1.69
C LEU A 113 -6.66 -14.86 1.64
N SER A 114 -7.91 -15.08 2.06
CA SER A 114 -8.55 -16.40 1.97
C SER A 114 -8.66 -16.91 0.54
N GLN A 115 -8.88 -16.00 -0.42
CA GLN A 115 -8.95 -16.34 -1.85
C GLN A 115 -7.54 -16.59 -2.44
N LEU A 116 -6.52 -15.92 -1.91
CA LEU A 116 -5.12 -16.05 -2.36
C LEU A 116 -4.36 -17.19 -1.67
N GLU A 117 -4.95 -17.80 -0.65
CA GLU A 117 -4.37 -18.85 0.17
C GLU A 117 -3.75 -20.01 -0.64
N PRO A 118 -4.34 -20.51 -1.74
CA PRO A 118 -3.74 -21.60 -2.51
C PRO A 118 -2.36 -21.26 -3.11
N ALA A 119 -2.15 -20.01 -3.54
CA ALA A 119 -0.83 -19.54 -3.96
C ALA A 119 0.06 -19.29 -2.75
N TYR A 120 -0.50 -18.73 -1.66
CA TYR A 120 0.29 -18.39 -0.49
C TYR A 120 0.94 -19.61 0.16
N GLN A 121 0.19 -20.71 0.27
CA GLN A 121 0.68 -21.95 0.86
C GLN A 121 1.94 -22.48 0.17
N VAL A 122 2.03 -22.35 -1.16
CA VAL A 122 3.24 -22.73 -1.91
C VAL A 122 4.48 -21.98 -1.43
N LEU A 123 4.34 -20.68 -1.18
CA LEU A 123 5.42 -19.86 -0.64
C LEU A 123 5.64 -20.12 0.86
N TRP A 124 4.59 -20.45 1.60
CA TRP A 124 4.66 -20.74 3.03
C TRP A 124 5.39 -22.04 3.35
N GLU A 125 5.23 -23.04 2.48
CA GLU A 125 5.94 -24.33 2.52
C GLU A 125 7.35 -24.25 1.93
N ALA A 126 7.67 -23.17 1.23
CA ALA A 126 8.99 -22.96 0.66
C ALA A 126 10.04 -22.66 1.74
N THR A 127 11.27 -23.10 1.47
CA THR A 127 12.42 -22.83 2.35
C THR A 127 13.34 -21.82 1.66
N ARG A 128 14.34 -21.30 2.40
CA ARG A 128 15.40 -20.44 1.84
C ARG A 128 16.20 -21.06 0.67
N TYR A 129 16.10 -22.37 0.46
CA TYR A 129 16.78 -23.09 -0.62
C TYR A 129 15.89 -23.33 -1.84
N SER A 130 14.59 -23.05 -1.71
CA SER A 130 13.65 -23.15 -2.82
C SER A 130 13.95 -22.05 -3.83
N ARG A 131 13.89 -22.39 -5.13
CA ARG A 131 14.12 -21.41 -6.20
C ARG A 131 12.87 -20.54 -6.38
N GLU A 132 13.06 -19.23 -6.45
CA GLU A 132 11.97 -18.25 -6.64
C GLU A 132 11.11 -18.57 -7.86
N ALA A 133 11.75 -18.95 -8.98
CA ALA A 133 11.08 -19.31 -10.22
C ALA A 133 10.15 -20.54 -10.06
N ASP A 134 10.56 -21.52 -9.26
CA ASP A 134 9.76 -22.73 -9.00
C ASP A 134 8.56 -22.38 -8.11
N ILE A 135 8.78 -21.61 -7.05
CA ILE A 135 7.71 -21.14 -6.15
C ILE A 135 6.64 -20.37 -6.94
N ALA A 136 7.05 -19.38 -7.74
CA ALA A 136 6.13 -18.60 -8.56
C ALA A 136 5.39 -19.47 -9.58
N LYS A 137 6.08 -20.42 -10.23
CA LYS A 137 5.46 -21.36 -11.17
C LYS A 137 4.39 -22.23 -10.49
N TYR A 138 4.67 -22.78 -9.32
CA TYR A 138 3.71 -23.60 -8.58
C TYR A 138 2.53 -22.79 -8.05
N ALA A 139 2.77 -21.58 -7.55
CA ALA A 139 1.72 -20.67 -7.08
C ALA A 139 0.77 -20.26 -8.22
N ARG A 140 1.31 -19.88 -9.39
CA ARG A 140 0.49 -19.61 -10.58
C ARG A 140 -0.32 -20.83 -11.01
N LYS A 141 0.27 -22.02 -10.98
CA LYS A 141 -0.46 -23.27 -11.29
C LYS A 141 -1.65 -23.50 -10.35
N LYS A 142 -1.52 -23.16 -9.06
CA LYS A 142 -2.61 -23.28 -8.07
C LYS A 142 -3.74 -22.28 -8.28
N MET A 143 -3.43 -21.13 -8.88
CA MET A 143 -4.38 -20.03 -9.12
C MET A 143 -4.87 -19.93 -10.58
N ALA A 144 -4.36 -20.78 -11.48
CA ALA A 144 -4.65 -20.69 -12.91
C ALA A 144 -6.15 -20.77 -13.20
N GLY A 145 -6.66 -19.83 -14.00
CA GLY A 145 -8.07 -19.71 -14.37
C GLY A 145 -9.00 -19.28 -13.23
N GLN A 146 -8.46 -18.85 -12.09
CA GLN A 146 -9.26 -18.33 -10.98
C GLN A 146 -9.47 -16.82 -11.11
N SER A 147 -10.56 -16.36 -10.50
CA SER A 147 -10.81 -14.93 -10.30
C SER A 147 -10.92 -14.63 -8.81
N VAL A 148 -10.27 -13.55 -8.41
CA VAL A 148 -10.32 -13.03 -7.05
C VAL A 148 -11.32 -11.89 -7.01
N HIS A 149 -12.11 -11.82 -5.96
CA HIS A 149 -13.13 -10.81 -5.77
C HIS A 149 -12.69 -9.83 -4.68
N LEU A 150 -12.76 -8.54 -4.98
CA LEU A 150 -12.48 -7.50 -3.99
C LEU A 150 -13.75 -7.16 -3.24
N ASP A 151 -13.83 -7.69 -2.02
CA ASP A 151 -14.88 -7.36 -1.08
C ASP A 151 -14.55 -6.07 -0.34
N LEU A 152 -15.54 -5.19 -0.23
CA LEU A 152 -15.38 -3.88 0.39
C LEU A 152 -16.24 -3.76 1.63
N SER A 153 -15.64 -3.21 2.68
CA SER A 153 -16.33 -2.83 3.90
C SER A 153 -16.97 -1.47 3.72
N ALA A 154 -18.26 -1.35 4.03
CA ALA A 154 -18.97 -0.07 4.10
C ALA A 154 -18.39 0.88 5.17
N LYS A 155 -17.56 0.37 6.09
CA LYS A 155 -16.81 1.16 7.06
C LYS A 155 -15.35 1.19 6.62
N VAL A 156 -14.85 2.36 6.22
CA VAL A 156 -13.40 2.60 6.16
C VAL A 156 -12.85 2.24 7.53
N ALA A 157 -11.87 1.33 7.59
CA ALA A 157 -11.23 0.95 8.84
C ALA A 157 -10.61 2.21 9.46
N LYS A 158 -11.32 2.82 10.42
CA LYS A 158 -10.77 3.91 11.21
C LYS A 158 -9.63 3.30 12.03
N PRO A 159 -8.46 3.96 12.09
CA PRO A 159 -7.36 3.46 12.90
C PRO A 159 -7.87 3.20 14.31
N PRO A 160 -7.55 2.04 14.92
CA PRO A 160 -7.82 1.87 16.34
C PRO A 160 -7.09 3.02 17.04
N LYS A 161 -7.83 3.87 17.75
CA LYS A 161 -7.23 4.88 18.62
C LYS A 161 -6.22 4.13 19.48
N VAL A 162 -4.93 4.41 19.25
CA VAL A 162 -3.88 3.93 20.13
C VAL A 162 -4.33 4.38 21.51
N LYS A 163 -4.65 3.41 22.38
CA LYS A 163 -4.74 3.70 23.80
C LYS A 163 -3.33 4.14 24.14
N GLU A 164 -3.12 5.46 24.19
CA GLU A 164 -1.95 6.04 24.83
C GLU A 164 -1.82 5.30 26.15
N LYS A 165 -0.78 4.46 26.24
CA LYS A 165 -0.36 3.95 27.54
C LYS A 165 -0.11 5.22 28.34
N LYS A 166 -0.98 5.47 29.33
CA LYS A 166 -0.71 6.45 30.39
C LYS A 166 0.71 6.17 30.86
N VAL A 167 1.65 6.99 30.41
CA VAL A 167 2.93 7.14 31.06
C VAL A 167 2.56 7.63 32.44
N VAL A 168 2.77 6.79 33.44
CA VAL A 168 2.69 7.19 34.84
C VAL A 168 3.89 8.12 35.06
N THR A 169 3.68 9.41 34.82
CA THR A 169 4.57 10.46 35.29
C THR A 169 4.31 10.64 36.78
N ASN A 170 5.32 10.32 37.60
CA ASN A 170 5.34 10.68 39.00
C ASN A 170 5.19 12.22 39.15
N PRO A 171 4.44 12.71 40.14
CA PRO A 171 4.17 14.12 40.29
C PRO A 171 5.34 14.81 41.01
N SER A 172 6.03 15.72 40.32
CA SER A 172 6.81 16.80 40.94
C SER A 172 7.34 17.72 39.86
N PHE A 173 6.54 18.71 39.44
CA PHE A 173 6.99 20.10 39.33
C PHE A 173 5.75 20.97 39.01
N THR A 174 5.51 21.94 39.88
CA THR A 174 4.43 22.93 39.82
C THR A 174 4.74 24.02 38.79
N GLY A 175 3.79 24.27 37.89
CA GLY A 175 3.76 25.43 37.01
C GLY A 175 2.48 25.42 36.16
N GLU A 176 1.42 26.05 36.66
CA GLU A 176 0.24 26.46 35.89
C GLU A 176 0.39 27.95 35.51
N PRO A 177 -0.48 28.51 34.64
CA PRO A 177 -0.96 27.99 33.36
C PRO A 177 -0.85 29.07 32.26
N GLU A 178 -0.85 28.71 30.97
CA GLU A 178 -1.30 29.67 29.95
C GLU A 178 -2.14 28.98 28.87
N LEU A 179 -3.33 29.54 28.67
CA LEU A 179 -4.37 29.14 27.73
C LEU A 179 -3.91 29.41 26.29
N ALA A 180 -4.27 28.54 25.35
CA ALA A 180 -5.06 28.96 24.20
C ALA A 180 -5.63 27.75 23.44
N ASP A 181 -6.89 27.92 23.13
CA ASP A 181 -7.79 27.06 22.37
C ASP A 181 -7.56 27.20 20.86
N ASP A 182 -8.20 26.27 20.15
CA ASP A 182 -8.64 26.35 18.76
C ASP A 182 -7.67 26.18 17.59
N GLY A 183 -8.18 25.41 16.63
CA GLY A 183 -7.44 24.80 15.54
C GLY A 183 -7.05 25.75 14.42
N GLU A 184 -5.89 25.46 13.82
CA GLU A 184 -5.47 26.09 12.58
C GLU A 184 -4.93 25.03 11.61
N ALA A 185 -5.44 25.11 10.39
CA ALA A 185 -4.92 24.46 9.21
C ALA A 185 -3.40 24.64 9.11
N LEU A 186 -2.71 23.64 8.56
CA LEU A 186 -1.28 23.63 8.23
C LEU A 186 -0.79 25.01 7.76
N GLY A 187 -0.31 25.81 8.72
CA GLY A 187 0.21 27.14 8.47
C GLY A 187 1.51 27.00 7.71
N PHE A 188 1.49 27.37 6.43
CA PHE A 188 2.73 27.45 5.66
C PHE A 188 3.70 28.41 6.37
N PRO A 189 4.98 28.04 6.53
CA PRO A 189 5.94 28.92 7.18
C PRO A 189 6.02 30.25 6.44
N ARG A 190 5.95 31.38 7.16
CA ARG A 190 5.96 32.73 6.55
C ARG A 190 7.15 32.96 5.61
N TRP A 191 8.28 32.30 5.85
CA TRP A 191 9.46 32.34 4.98
C TRP A 191 9.24 31.67 3.61
N ALA A 192 8.39 30.63 3.53
CA ALA A 192 8.07 29.94 2.29
C ALA A 192 7.20 30.81 1.35
N MET A 193 6.34 31.67 1.90
CA MET A 193 5.59 32.66 1.10
C MET A 193 6.51 33.66 0.39
N TRP A 194 7.57 34.12 1.06
CA TRP A 194 8.55 35.03 0.47
C TRP A 194 9.36 34.37 -0.67
N LEU A 195 9.67 33.08 -0.56
CA LEU A 195 10.32 32.33 -1.64
C LEU A 195 9.44 32.22 -2.89
N ILE A 196 8.16 31.88 -2.71
CA ILE A 196 7.21 31.77 -3.85
C ILE A 196 7.05 33.13 -4.53
N ALA A 197 6.92 34.21 -3.76
CA ALA A 197 6.84 35.56 -4.29
C ALA A 197 8.09 35.93 -5.10
N ALA A 198 9.29 35.64 -4.58
CA ALA A 198 10.56 35.93 -5.25
C ALA A 198 10.70 35.17 -6.59
N VAL A 199 10.33 33.89 -6.62
CA VAL A 199 10.36 33.06 -7.84
C VAL A 199 9.40 33.61 -8.89
N MET A 200 8.18 34.01 -8.50
CA MET A 200 7.20 34.58 -9.43
C MET A 200 7.67 35.92 -10.03
N THR A 201 8.31 36.79 -9.23
CA THR A 201 8.91 38.03 -9.76
C THR A 201 10.07 37.78 -10.72
N LEU A 202 10.93 36.79 -10.45
CA LEU A 202 12.03 36.43 -11.35
C LEU A 202 11.52 35.87 -12.68
N LEU A 203 10.44 35.08 -12.66
CA LEU A 203 9.80 34.58 -13.88
C LEU A 203 9.17 35.71 -14.69
N ALA A 204 8.48 36.65 -14.04
CA ALA A 204 7.86 37.79 -14.73
C ALA A 204 8.91 38.71 -15.40
N VAL A 205 10.04 38.96 -14.74
CA VAL A 205 11.14 39.77 -15.29
C VAL A 205 11.90 39.00 -16.38
N GLY A 206 12.11 37.70 -16.21
CA GLY A 206 12.77 36.85 -17.22
C GLY A 206 11.98 36.73 -18.53
N VAL A 207 10.65 36.68 -18.47
CA VAL A 207 9.79 36.68 -19.66
C VAL A 207 9.82 38.03 -20.38
N PHE A 208 9.93 39.15 -19.63
CA PHE A 208 9.99 40.49 -20.23
C PHE A 208 11.31 40.77 -20.96
N ILE A 209 12.43 40.22 -20.48
CA ILE A 209 13.75 40.38 -21.12
C ILE A 209 13.89 39.50 -22.38
N LEU A 210 13.09 38.42 -22.50
CA LEU A 210 13.13 37.54 -23.67
C LEU A 210 12.22 38.01 -24.82
N GLN A 211 11.35 39.02 -24.60
CA GLN A 211 10.41 39.55 -25.59
C GLN A 211 10.70 41.01 -26.01
N ALA A 212 11.76 41.64 -25.47
CA ALA A 212 12.25 42.97 -25.87
C ALA A 212 13.53 42.85 -26.70
#